data_AF-A0A916MIN4-F1
#
_entry.id   AF-A0A916MIN4-F1
#
_cell.length_a   1.000
_cell.length_b   1.000
_cell.length_c   1.000
_cell.angle_alpha   90.00
_cell.angle_beta   90.00
_cell.angle_gamma   90.00
#
_symmetry.space_group_name_H-M   'P 1'
#
loop_
_entity.id
_entity.type
_entity.pdbx_description
1 polymer ?
#
loop_
_entity_poly.entity_id
_entity_poly.type
_entity_poly.pdbx_seq_one_letter_code
_entity_poly.pdbx_strand_id
1 'polypeptide(L)'
;MTGKKKNGLNAGNGSIVVGGNVQGSNIVIGDHNTVSNQGINITPLFDVIYQCVEGNPSLKPADKADVKAELQEIKTALEEPKPDESFLARRFRNIKRMAPDIVEVAFETLKNPLGGVMEVINRVSKKMAEETNP
;
A
#
# COMPACT_ATOMS: atom_id res chain seq x y z
N MET A 1 25.75 19.51 37.01
CA MET A 1 26.51 18.85 35.92
C MET A 1 25.52 18.13 35.02
N THR A 2 25.24 18.68 33.84
CA THR A 2 24.26 18.16 32.88
C THR A 2 24.92 17.09 32.00
N GLY A 3 24.61 15.82 32.25
CA GLY A 3 25.09 14.68 31.47
C GLY A 3 24.47 14.67 30.07
N LYS A 4 25.26 14.96 29.04
CA LYS A 4 24.88 14.75 27.64
C LYS A 4 24.60 13.26 27.42
N LYS A 5 23.36 12.90 27.05
CA LYS A 5 23.04 11.58 26.48
C LYS A 5 23.88 11.40 25.21
N LYS A 6 24.87 10.50 25.26
CA LYS A 6 25.63 10.09 24.08
C LYS A 6 24.77 9.08 23.32
N ASN A 7 24.28 9.46 22.14
CA ASN A 7 23.72 8.48 21.21
C ASN A 7 24.87 7.54 20.80
N GLY A 8 24.78 6.28 21.25
CA GLY A 8 25.86 5.29 21.26
C GLY A 8 26.16 4.67 19.92
N LEU A 9 26.55 5.48 18.94
CA LEU A 9 27.15 5.04 17.69
C LEU A 9 28.66 5.25 17.83
N ASN A 10 29.43 4.16 17.86
CA ASN A 10 30.89 4.22 17.84
C ASN A 10 31.37 3.48 16.59
N ALA A 11 32.13 4.16 15.74
CA ALA A 11 32.72 3.62 14.53
C ALA A 11 34.24 3.58 14.69
N GLY A 12 34.84 2.40 14.57
CA GLY A 12 36.28 2.20 14.70
C GLY A 12 36.72 0.82 14.19
N ASN A 13 37.92 0.74 13.61
CA ASN A 13 38.55 -0.48 13.06
C ASN A 13 37.63 -1.32 12.15
N GLY A 14 36.94 -0.67 11.20
CA GLY A 14 36.04 -1.38 10.27
C GLY A 14 34.79 -1.98 10.93
N SER A 15 34.47 -1.57 12.16
CA SER A 15 33.28 -2.03 12.88
C SER A 15 32.39 -0.86 13.31
N ILE A 16 31.08 -1.12 13.34
CA ILE A 16 30.06 -0.23 13.88
C ILE A 16 29.49 -0.91 15.13
N VAL A 17 29.60 -0.24 16.28
CA VAL A 17 29.02 -0.71 17.54
C VAL A 17 27.76 0.10 17.83
N VAL A 18 26.62 -0.59 17.94
CA VAL A 18 25.33 -0.01 18.31
C VAL A 18 25.10 -0.28 19.80
N GLY A 19 25.15 0.77 20.62
CA GLY A 19 24.99 0.68 22.08
C GLY A 19 23.55 0.51 22.58
N GLY A 20 22.66 -0.12 21.81
CA GLY A 20 21.23 -0.26 22.11
C GLY A 20 20.60 -1.49 21.45
N ASN A 21 19.32 -1.76 21.75
CA ASN A 21 18.61 -2.89 21.15
C ASN A 21 18.38 -2.65 19.64
N VAL A 22 18.69 -3.65 18.83
CA VAL A 22 18.52 -3.66 17.36
C VAL A 22 17.33 -4.51 16.91
N GLN A 23 16.54 -5.02 17.85
CA GLN A 23 15.34 -5.82 17.56
C GLN A 23 14.33 -5.01 16.73
N GLY A 24 13.91 -5.59 15.60
CA GLY A 24 13.04 -4.93 14.61
C GLY A 24 13.78 -4.18 13.49
N SER A 25 15.12 -4.16 13.51
CA SER A 25 15.94 -3.59 12.42
C SER A 25 16.30 -4.64 11.38
N ASN A 26 16.59 -4.19 10.16
CA ASN A 26 17.19 -5.03 9.13
C ASN A 26 18.71 -4.87 9.16
N ILE A 27 19.44 -5.90 9.61
CA ILE A 27 20.91 -5.91 9.64
C ILE A 27 21.38 -6.70 8.43
N VAL A 28 22.06 -6.02 7.52
CA VAL A 28 22.52 -6.60 6.25
C VAL A 28 24.05 -6.52 6.21
N ILE A 29 24.71 -7.68 6.04
CA ILE A 29 26.17 -7.84 6.17
C ILE A 29 26.70 -8.43 4.85
N GLY A 30 27.77 -7.85 4.28
CA GLY A 30 28.43 -8.31 3.04
C GLY A 30 28.42 -7.27 1.90
N ASP A 31 28.78 -7.70 0.69
CA ASP A 31 28.87 -6.85 -0.51
C ASP A 31 27.72 -7.15 -1.49
N HIS A 32 27.32 -6.19 -2.34
CA HIS A 32 26.21 -6.32 -3.31
C HIS A 32 24.83 -6.65 -2.71
N ASN A 33 24.59 -6.19 -1.49
CA ASN A 33 23.32 -6.38 -0.83
C ASN A 33 22.20 -5.54 -1.48
N THR A 34 21.18 -6.22 -1.98
CA THR A 34 19.93 -5.58 -2.43
C THR A 34 18.90 -5.70 -1.32
N VAL A 35 18.61 -4.58 -0.65
CA VAL A 35 17.51 -4.50 0.30
C VAL A 35 16.25 -4.16 -0.49
N SER A 36 15.51 -5.17 -0.95
CA SER A 36 14.13 -4.94 -1.37
C SER A 36 13.32 -4.70 -0.09
N ASN A 37 12.71 -3.52 0.05
CA ASN A 37 11.73 -3.32 1.10
C ASN A 37 10.74 -4.48 1.06
N GLN A 38 10.51 -5.04 2.25
CA GLN A 38 9.65 -6.17 2.55
C GLN A 38 8.38 -6.13 1.70
N GLY A 39 7.97 -7.27 1.15
CA GLY A 39 6.82 -7.40 0.24
C GLY A 39 5.67 -6.49 0.66
N ILE A 40 5.16 -5.73 -0.30
CA ILE A 40 4.13 -4.71 -0.10
C ILE A 40 2.96 -5.35 0.65
N ASN A 41 2.84 -5.10 1.95
CA ASN A 41 1.75 -5.66 2.74
C ASN A 41 0.56 -4.71 2.71
N ILE A 42 -0.25 -4.80 1.65
CA ILE A 42 -1.48 -4.04 1.49
C ILE A 42 -2.69 -4.68 2.15
N THR A 43 -2.57 -5.86 2.75
CA THR A 43 -3.71 -6.56 3.38
C THR A 43 -4.43 -5.68 4.42
N PRO A 44 -3.74 -5.00 5.36
CA PRO A 44 -4.41 -4.14 6.34
C PRO A 44 -5.17 -2.97 5.70
N LEU A 45 -4.70 -2.47 4.56
CA LEU A 45 -5.39 -1.40 3.83
C LEU A 45 -6.67 -1.91 3.18
N PHE A 46 -6.63 -3.11 2.60
CA PHE A 46 -7.82 -3.75 2.02
C PHE A 46 -8.84 -4.17 3.07
N ASP A 47 -8.42 -4.55 4.28
CA ASP A 47 -9.36 -4.88 5.37
C ASP A 47 -10.23 -3.67 5.73
N VAL A 48 -9.65 -2.46 5.77
CA VAL A 48 -10.41 -1.21 6.00
C VAL A 48 -11.42 -0.99 4.86
N ILE A 49 -11.02 -1.19 3.61
CA ILE A 49 -11.90 -1.02 2.45
C ILE A 49 -13.04 -2.05 2.49
N TYR A 50 -12.74 -3.31 2.80
CA TYR A 50 -13.76 -4.36 2.93
C TYR A 50 -14.75 -4.07 4.04
N GLN A 51 -14.30 -3.54 5.19
CA GLN A 51 -15.19 -3.10 6.25
C GLN A 51 -16.13 -1.98 5.79
N CYS A 52 -15.65 -1.03 4.99
CA CYS A 52 -16.49 0.01 4.40
C CYS A 52 -17.55 -0.58 3.45
N VAL A 53 -17.20 -1.58 2.63
CA VAL A 53 -18.18 -2.26 1.75
C VAL A 53 -19.25 -2.96 2.57
N GLU A 54 -18.86 -3.69 3.60
CA GLU A 54 -19.81 -4.41 4.46
C GLU A 54 -20.73 -3.48 5.23
N GLY A 55 -20.16 -2.43 5.80
CA GLY A 55 -20.88 -1.40 6.56
C GLY A 55 -21.76 -0.49 5.69
N ASN A 56 -21.65 -0.55 4.36
CA ASN A 56 -22.42 0.33 3.48
C ASN A 56 -23.91 -0.09 3.43
N PRO A 57 -24.86 0.72 3.95
CA PRO A 57 -26.27 0.38 3.94
C PRO A 57 -26.94 0.62 2.58
N SER A 58 -26.32 1.43 1.71
CA SER A 58 -26.87 1.83 0.41
C SER A 58 -26.55 0.81 -0.70
N LEU A 59 -25.60 -0.09 -0.45
CA LEU A 59 -25.16 -1.08 -1.43
C LEU A 59 -25.98 -2.37 -1.30
N LYS A 60 -26.54 -2.85 -2.42
CA LYS A 60 -27.31 -4.10 -2.43
C LYS A 60 -26.40 -5.30 -2.15
N PRO A 61 -26.93 -6.41 -1.61
CA PRO A 61 -26.11 -7.60 -1.34
C PRO A 61 -25.37 -8.16 -2.57
N ALA A 62 -26.00 -8.11 -3.75
CA ALA A 62 -25.37 -8.54 -5.00
C ALA A 62 -24.18 -7.63 -5.37
N ASP A 63 -24.41 -6.31 -5.35
CA ASP A 63 -23.37 -5.31 -5.63
C ASP A 63 -22.22 -5.38 -4.61
N LYS A 64 -22.48 -5.72 -3.33
CA LYS A 64 -21.44 -5.97 -2.32
C LYS A 64 -20.53 -7.14 -2.71
N ALA A 65 -21.11 -8.24 -3.15
CA ALA A 65 -20.33 -9.40 -3.58
C ALA A 65 -19.46 -9.06 -4.80
N ASP A 66 -20.03 -8.36 -5.78
CA ASP A 66 -19.32 -7.94 -6.99
C ASP A 66 -18.19 -6.96 -6.66
N VAL A 67 -18.46 -5.94 -5.85
CA VAL A 67 -17.43 -4.97 -5.40
C VAL A 67 -16.30 -5.67 -4.65
N LYS A 68 -16.59 -6.64 -3.78
CA LYS A 68 -15.55 -7.42 -3.10
C LYS A 68 -14.69 -8.23 -4.07
N ALA A 69 -15.31 -8.85 -5.07
CA ALA A 69 -14.58 -9.60 -6.10
C ALA A 69 -13.62 -8.68 -6.86
N GLU A 70 -14.09 -7.50 -7.26
CA GLU A 70 -13.26 -6.49 -7.94
C GLU A 70 -12.11 -6.00 -7.05
N LEU A 71 -12.37 -5.75 -5.75
CA LEU A 71 -11.34 -5.37 -4.78
C LEU A 71 -10.29 -6.48 -4.58
N GLN A 72 -10.71 -7.74 -4.59
CA GLN A 72 -9.79 -8.88 -4.47
C GLN A 72 -8.86 -9.01 -5.68
N GLU A 73 -9.37 -8.75 -6.89
CA GLU A 73 -8.55 -8.68 -8.10
C GLU A 73 -7.54 -7.52 -8.03
N ILE A 74 -7.97 -6.34 -7.57
CA ILE A 74 -7.08 -5.19 -7.38
C ILE A 74 -5.98 -5.50 -6.36
N LYS A 75 -6.33 -6.10 -5.22
CA LYS A 75 -5.36 -6.51 -4.19
C LYS A 75 -4.29 -7.41 -4.80
N THR A 76 -4.72 -8.45 -5.50
CA THR A 76 -3.81 -9.43 -6.12
C THR A 76 -2.87 -8.75 -7.13
N ALA A 77 -3.41 -7.89 -8.00
CA ALA A 77 -2.61 -7.18 -9.00
C ALA A 77 -1.61 -6.18 -8.37
N LEU A 78 -1.96 -5.54 -7.25
CA LEU A 78 -1.06 -4.62 -6.54
C LEU A 78 0.07 -5.32 -5.78
N GLU A 79 -0.08 -6.61 -5.47
CA GLU A 79 0.98 -7.43 -4.87
C GLU A 79 2.03 -7.87 -5.92
N GLU A 80 1.73 -7.73 -7.21
CA GLU A 80 2.67 -8.06 -8.28
C GLU A 80 3.84 -7.06 -8.34
N PRO A 81 5.05 -7.49 -8.75
CA PRO A 81 6.20 -6.60 -8.88
C PRO A 81 5.99 -5.45 -9.88
N LYS A 82 5.11 -5.63 -10.86
CA LYS A 82 4.76 -4.64 -11.89
C LYS A 82 3.24 -4.68 -12.16
N PRO A 83 2.43 -4.03 -11.31
CA PRO A 83 0.98 -4.05 -11.46
C PRO A 83 0.55 -3.45 -12.81
N ASP A 84 -0.40 -4.11 -13.49
CA ASP A 84 -0.99 -3.58 -14.73
C ASP A 84 -1.98 -2.45 -14.40
N GLU A 85 -1.57 -1.22 -14.69
CA GLU A 85 -2.35 -0.01 -14.44
C GLU A 85 -3.66 0.05 -15.25
N SER A 86 -3.68 -0.52 -16.46
CA SER A 86 -4.88 -0.53 -17.31
C SER A 86 -5.91 -1.51 -16.75
N PHE A 87 -5.44 -2.67 -16.29
CA PHE A 87 -6.26 -3.62 -15.54
C PHE A 87 -6.84 -2.98 -14.28
N LEU A 88 -5.99 -2.39 -13.43
CA LEU A 88 -6.41 -1.71 -12.19
C LEU A 88 -7.44 -0.61 -12.48
N ALA A 89 -7.19 0.25 -13.47
CA ALA A 89 -8.11 1.32 -13.84
C ALA A 89 -9.48 0.79 -14.29
N ARG A 90 -9.52 -0.34 -15.01
CA ARG A 90 -10.78 -1.00 -15.39
C ARG A 90 -11.54 -1.50 -14.16
N ARG A 91 -10.84 -2.11 -13.19
CA ARG A 91 -11.45 -2.62 -11.96
C ARG A 91 -12.02 -1.50 -11.09
N PHE A 92 -11.25 -0.45 -10.86
CA PHE A 92 -11.76 0.73 -10.14
C PHE A 92 -12.94 1.40 -10.85
N ARG A 93 -13.01 1.40 -12.19
CA ARG A 93 -14.18 1.88 -12.93
C ARG A 93 -15.41 1.02 -12.72
N ASN A 94 -15.27 -0.30 -12.71
CA ASN A 94 -16.38 -1.20 -12.42
C ASN A 94 -16.94 -0.93 -11.02
N ILE A 95 -16.05 -0.84 -10.01
CA ILE A 95 -16.45 -0.47 -8.65
C ILE A 95 -17.12 0.91 -8.65
N LYS A 96 -16.59 1.90 -9.36
CA LYS A 96 -17.16 3.26 -9.39
C LYS A 96 -18.61 3.29 -9.91
N ARG A 97 -18.98 2.37 -10.81
CA ARG A 97 -20.35 2.26 -11.34
C ARG A 97 -21.33 1.67 -10.33
N MET A 98 -20.85 0.83 -9.41
CA MET A 98 -21.66 0.16 -8.38
C MET A 98 -21.65 0.92 -7.06
N ALA A 99 -20.47 1.38 -6.63
CA ALA A 99 -20.14 1.94 -5.33
C ALA A 99 -19.10 3.08 -5.47
N PRO A 100 -19.50 4.26 -5.96
CA PRO A 100 -18.57 5.39 -6.19
C PRO A 100 -17.88 5.87 -4.91
N ASP A 101 -18.56 5.80 -3.77
CA ASP A 101 -18.06 6.12 -2.44
C ASP A 101 -16.96 5.15 -1.98
N ILE A 102 -17.11 3.85 -2.26
CA ILE A 102 -16.09 2.85 -1.95
C ILE A 102 -14.81 3.10 -2.76
N VAL A 103 -14.92 3.55 -4.00
CA VAL A 103 -13.76 3.92 -4.82
C VAL A 103 -12.99 5.10 -4.22
N GLU A 104 -13.70 6.10 -3.71
CA GLU A 104 -13.09 7.25 -3.04
C GLU A 104 -12.31 6.82 -1.80
N VAL A 105 -12.94 6.02 -0.93
CA VAL A 105 -12.28 5.44 0.26
C VAL A 105 -11.08 4.59 -0.11
N ALA A 106 -11.19 3.76 -1.15
CA ALA A 106 -10.09 2.92 -1.63
C ALA A 106 -8.91 3.77 -2.12
N PHE A 107 -9.15 4.84 -2.88
CA PHE A 107 -8.09 5.72 -3.33
C PHE A 107 -7.39 6.44 -2.18
N GLU A 108 -8.14 6.99 -1.24
CA GLU A 108 -7.56 7.65 -0.05
C GLU A 108 -6.73 6.67 0.78
N THR A 109 -7.26 5.46 0.99
CA THR A 109 -6.58 4.43 1.78
C THR A 109 -5.30 3.94 1.11
N LEU A 110 -5.33 3.69 -0.21
CA LEU A 110 -4.20 3.14 -0.95
C LEU A 110 -3.15 4.20 -1.33
N LYS A 111 -3.49 5.49 -1.30
CA LYS A 111 -2.51 6.58 -1.40
C LYS A 111 -1.69 6.76 -0.11
N ASN A 112 -2.01 6.05 0.97
CA ASN A 112 -1.21 6.07 2.18
C ASN A 112 0.21 5.51 1.91
N PRO A 113 1.29 6.25 2.22
CA PRO A 113 2.66 5.83 1.95
C PRO A 113 3.05 4.53 2.66
N LEU A 114 2.39 4.18 3.77
CA LEU A 114 2.62 2.92 4.49
C LEU A 114 2.34 1.68 3.63
N GLY A 115 1.50 1.81 2.61
CA GLY A 115 1.12 0.72 1.71
C GLY A 115 2.06 0.48 0.54
N GLY A 116 3.05 1.34 0.29
CA GLY A 116 4.01 1.15 -0.82
C GLY A 116 3.45 1.19 -2.25
N VAL A 117 2.14 1.37 -2.45
CA VAL A 117 1.47 1.38 -3.77
C VAL A 117 1.06 2.76 -4.26
N MET A 118 1.37 3.82 -3.50
CA MET A 118 0.92 5.20 -3.76
C MET A 118 1.19 5.66 -5.21
N GLU A 119 2.38 5.38 -5.75
CA GLU A 119 2.75 5.82 -7.09
C GLU A 119 1.90 5.14 -8.19
N VAL A 120 1.69 3.83 -8.07
CA VAL A 120 0.83 3.05 -8.97
C VAL A 120 -0.60 3.59 -8.91
N ILE A 121 -1.12 3.81 -7.71
CA ILE A 121 -2.48 4.32 -7.49
C ILE A 121 -2.65 5.74 -8.07
N ASN A 122 -1.65 6.60 -7.94
CA ASN A 122 -1.66 7.92 -8.57
C ASN A 122 -1.74 7.81 -10.10
N ARG A 123 -0.97 6.93 -10.73
CA ARG A 123 -1.04 6.71 -12.19
C ARG A 123 -2.40 6.15 -12.62
N VAL A 124 -2.92 5.17 -11.89
CA VAL A 124 -4.26 4.61 -12.12
C VAL A 124 -5.34 5.69 -12.02
N SER A 125 -5.27 6.57 -11.02
CA SER A 125 -6.24 7.66 -10.86
C SER A 125 -6.20 8.66 -12.03
N LYS A 126 -5.02 8.96 -12.57
CA LYS A 126 -4.86 9.80 -13.77
C LYS A 126 -5.44 9.14 -15.01
N LYS A 127 -5.12 7.85 -15.24
CA LYS A 127 -5.69 7.06 -16.34
C LYS A 127 -7.22 7.02 -16.32
N MET A 128 -7.81 6.90 -15.13
CA MET A 128 -9.28 6.96 -15.00
C MET A 128 -9.87 8.31 -15.38
N ALA A 129 -9.15 9.42 -15.13
CA ALA A 129 -9.60 10.76 -15.50
C ALA A 129 -9.45 11.02 -17.02
N GLU A 130 -8.31 10.60 -17.61
CA GLU A 130 -8.01 10.80 -19.03
C GLU A 130 -8.98 10.05 -19.95
N GLU A 131 -9.33 8.81 -19.63
CA GLU A 131 -10.28 8.02 -20.44
C GLU A 131 -11.76 8.43 -20.27
N THR A 132 -12.07 9.34 -19.34
CA THR A 132 -13.42 9.90 -19.18
C THR A 132 -13.68 11.07 -20.14
N ASN A 133 -12.64 11.59 -20.80
CA ASN A 133 -12.74 12.71 -21.72
C ASN A 133 -12.33 12.29 -23.15
N PRO A 134 -13.26 11.71 -23.95
CA PRO A 134 -13.01 11.35 -25.35
C PRO A 134 -12.88 12.58 -26.26
#